data_AF-A0A1I2KA57-F1
#
_entry.id   AF-A0A1I2KA57-F1
#
_cell.length_a   1.000
_cell.length_b   1.000
_cell.length_c   1.000
_cell.angle_alpha   90.00
_cell.angle_beta   90.00
_cell.angle_gamma   90.00
#
_symmetry.space_group_name_H-M   'P 1'
#
loop_
_entity.id
_entity.type
_entity.pdbx_description
1 polymer ?
#
loop_
_entity_poly.entity_id
_entity_poly.type
_entity_poly.pdbx_seq_one_letter_code
_entity_poly.pdbx_strand_id
1 'polypeptide(L)'
;MSKINDLCGNVYGDLKVIKREGSNKYGKALWRCKCKCGKEIIAIGTDLKRMHTTSCGCGRIKHNLRDSRLYSIWSCIKKQM
;
A
#
# COMPACT_ATOMS: atom_id res chain seq x y z
N MET A 1 -11.22 12.35 28.02
CA MET A 1 -10.51 11.10 27.65
C MET A 1 -10.38 11.04 26.14
N SER A 2 -9.20 11.29 25.58
CA SER A 2 -8.99 11.24 24.13
C SER A 2 -9.06 9.79 23.67
N LYS A 3 -10.09 9.48 22.88
CA LYS A 3 -10.35 8.14 22.34
C LYS A 3 -9.16 7.73 21.48
N ILE A 4 -8.41 6.73 21.95
CA ILE A 4 -7.41 6.06 21.12
C ILE A 4 -8.20 5.44 19.98
N ASN A 5 -8.07 5.97 18.77
CA ASN A 5 -8.69 5.36 17.61
C ASN A 5 -7.97 4.03 17.37
N ASP A 6 -8.48 2.97 17.98
CA ASP A 6 -8.09 1.61 17.66
C ASP A 6 -8.48 1.33 16.22
N LEU A 7 -7.47 1.32 15.35
CA LEU A 7 -7.61 0.93 13.95
C LEU A 7 -7.53 -0.60 13.80
N CYS A 8 -7.42 -1.33 14.92
CA CYS A 8 -7.34 -2.78 14.98
C CYS A 8 -8.58 -3.41 14.35
N GLY A 9 -8.39 -4.41 13.49
CA GLY A 9 -9.49 -5.11 12.80
C GLY A 9 -10.02 -4.40 11.56
N ASN A 10 -9.70 -3.13 11.34
CA ASN A 10 -10.13 -2.41 10.14
C ASN A 10 -9.39 -2.92 8.89
N VAL A 11 -10.09 -2.85 7.76
CA VAL A 11 -9.57 -3.21 6.45
C VAL A 11 -9.44 -1.96 5.59
N TYR A 12 -8.25 -1.74 5.04
CA TYR A 12 -7.91 -0.65 4.15
C TYR A 12 -7.50 -1.21 2.79
N GLY A 13 -8.46 -1.29 1.86
CA GLY A 13 -8.25 -1.97 0.58
C GLY A 13 -8.00 -3.46 0.76
N ASP A 14 -6.79 -3.91 0.42
CA ASP A 14 -6.34 -5.31 0.54
C ASP A 14 -5.62 -5.61 1.87
N LEU A 15 -5.49 -4.62 2.76
CA LEU A 15 -4.73 -4.70 4.01
C LEU A 15 -5.66 -4.74 5.23
N LYS A 16 -5.52 -5.77 6.06
CA LYS A 16 -6.20 -5.90 7.35
C LYS A 16 -5.27 -5.51 8.49
N VAL A 17 -5.67 -4.57 9.34
CA VAL A 17 -4.88 -4.15 10.51
C VAL A 17 -4.95 -5.23 11.59
N ILE A 18 -3.78 -5.72 12.02
CA ILE A 18 -3.66 -6.76 13.07
C ILE A 18 -3.46 -6.11 14.43
N LYS A 19 -2.46 -5.24 14.56
CA LYS A 19 -2.09 -4.64 15.85
C LYS A 19 -1.28 -3.35 15.65
N ARG A 20 -1.23 -2.54 16.69
CA ARG A 20 -0.30 -1.42 16.78
C ARG A 20 1.11 -1.96 17.07
N GLU A 21 2.09 -1.54 16.29
CA GLU A 21 3.50 -1.93 16.45
C GLU A 21 4.27 -0.92 17.32
N GLY A 22 3.87 0.35 17.27
CA GLY A 22 4.52 1.39 18.06
C GLY A 22 4.30 2.76 17.46
N SER A 23 5.33 3.59 17.54
CA SER A 23 5.35 4.95 17.00
C SER A 23 6.69 5.21 16.32
N ASN A 24 6.69 5.92 15.19
CA ASN A 24 7.94 6.36 14.53
C ASN A 24 8.57 7.53 15.31
N LYS A 25 9.81 7.91 14.96
CA LYS A 25 10.55 9.09 15.47
C LYS A 25 9.79 10.42 15.41
N TYR A 26 8.76 10.50 14.56
CA TYR A 26 7.86 11.66 14.42
C TYR A 26 6.56 11.53 15.25
N GLY A 27 6.47 10.58 16.19
CA GLY A 27 5.29 10.34 17.01
C GLY A 27 4.10 9.70 16.27
N LYS A 28 4.25 9.32 14.99
CA LYS A 28 3.17 8.73 14.21
C LYS A 28 2.97 7.25 14.58
N ALA A 29 1.73 6.86 14.85
CA ALA A 29 1.38 5.48 15.18
C ALA A 29 1.61 4.53 14.01
N LEU A 30 2.36 3.47 14.26
CA LEU A 30 2.67 2.39 13.31
C LEU A 30 1.75 1.20 13.56
N TRP A 31 1.20 0.66 12.48
CA TRP A 31 0.22 -0.41 12.50
C TRP A 31 0.70 -1.57 11.63
N ARG A 32 0.75 -2.75 12.23
CA ARG A 32 1.05 -3.98 11.52
C ARG A 32 -0.20 -4.47 10.82
N CYS A 33 -0.11 -4.61 9.50
CA CYS A 33 -1.21 -4.98 8.63
C CYS A 33 -0.86 -6.25 7.87
N LYS A 34 -1.82 -7.15 7.70
CA LYS A 34 -1.71 -8.34 6.87
C LYS A 34 -2.48 -8.13 5.58
N CYS A 35 -1.79 -8.28 4.46
CA CYS A 35 -2.43 -8.23 3.16
C CYS A 35 -3.14 -9.55 2.85
N LYS A 36 -4.16 -9.50 1.99
CA LYS A 36 -4.76 -10.70 1.38
C LYS A 36 -3.72 -11.61 0.70
N CYS A 37 -2.61 -11.02 0.25
CA CYS A 37 -1.45 -11.71 -0.33
C CYS A 37 -0.69 -12.60 0.67
N GLY A 38 -1.03 -12.55 1.96
CA GLY A 38 -0.32 -13.24 3.04
C GLY A 38 0.85 -12.44 3.62
N LYS A 39 1.36 -11.44 2.91
CA LYS A 39 2.47 -10.59 3.36
C LYS A 39 2.02 -9.62 4.46
N GLU A 40 2.85 -9.48 5.48
CA GLU A 40 2.69 -8.48 6.52
C GLU A 40 3.50 -7.22 6.21
N ILE A 41 2.92 -6.05 6.44
CA ILE A 41 3.57 -4.75 6.28
C ILE A 41 3.31 -3.87 7.49
N ILE A 42 4.21 -2.93 7.76
CA ILE A 42 4.03 -1.88 8.75
C ILE A 42 3.61 -0.61 8.01
N ALA A 43 2.43 -0.09 8.32
CA ALA A 43 1.89 1.12 7.72
C ALA A 43 1.64 2.17 8.79
N ILE A 44 1.75 3.45 8.41
CA ILE A 44 1.45 4.56 9.30
C ILE A 44 -0.06 4.74 9.36
N GLY A 45 -0.62 4.95 10.55
CA GLY A 45 -2.06 5.10 10.73
C GLY A 45 -2.67 6.25 9.93
N THR A 46 -1.91 7.33 9.72
CA THR A 46 -2.33 8.45 8.85
C THR A 46 -2.43 8.03 7.39
N ASP A 47 -1.54 7.17 6.92
CA ASP A 47 -1.48 6.74 5.53
C ASP A 47 -2.56 5.70 5.22
N LEU A 48 -2.90 4.86 6.21
CA LEU A 48 -4.07 3.98 6.17
C LEU A 48 -5.37 4.79 6.05
N LYS A 49 -5.55 5.79 6.93
CA LYS A 49 -6.73 6.67 6.90
C LYS A 49 -6.87 7.46 5.60
N ARG A 50 -5.76 7.95 5.05
CA ARG A 50 -5.72 8.68 3.76
C ARG A 50 -5.68 7.76 2.54
N MET A 51 -5.77 6.44 2.74
CA MET A 51 -5.70 5.43 1.68
C MET A 51 -4.44 5.52 0.79
N HIS A 52 -3.32 6.03 1.32
CA HIS A 52 -2.03 5.99 0.62
C HIS A 52 -1.46 4.58 0.57
N THR A 53 -1.75 3.76 1.59
CA THR A 53 -1.27 2.38 1.69
C THR A 53 -2.46 1.43 1.73
N THR A 54 -2.84 0.92 0.56
CA THR A 54 -4.00 0.02 0.38
C THR A 54 -3.62 -1.41 0.00
N SER A 55 -2.36 -1.68 -0.32
CA SER A 55 -1.89 -3.03 -0.67
C SER A 55 -0.41 -3.25 -0.33
N CYS A 56 -0.02 -4.53 -0.21
CA CYS A 56 1.39 -4.94 -0.06
C CYS A 56 2.23 -4.74 -1.34
N GLY A 57 1.62 -4.27 -2.45
CA GLY A 57 2.26 -4.17 -3.76
C GLY A 57 2.33 -5.48 -4.55
N CYS A 58 1.76 -6.58 -4.05
CA CYS A 58 1.77 -7.90 -4.72
C CYS A 58 1.11 -7.92 -6.10
N GLY A 59 0.14 -7.03 -6.36
CA GLY A 59 -0.55 -6.94 -7.64
C GLY A 59 0.20 -6.14 -8.70
N ARG A 60 1.32 -5.47 -8.35
CA ARG A 60 2.12 -4.73 -9.32
C ARG A 60 3.05 -5.70 -10.04
N ILE A 61 2.51 -6.40 -11.04
CA ILE A 61 3.32 -7.13 -12.01
C ILE A 61 4.13 -6.10 -12.80
N LYS A 62 5.42 -6.00 -12.51
CA LYS A 62 6.35 -5.25 -13.36
C LYS A 62 6.52 -6.07 -14.63
N HIS A 63 5.84 -5.69 -15.70
CA HIS A 63 6.25 -6.17 -17.01
C HIS A 63 7.66 -5.60 -17.24
N ASN A 64 8.67 -6.46 -17.41
CA ASN A 64 10.06 -6.05 -17.69
C ASN A 64 10.21 -5.43 -19.10
N LEU A 65 9.12 -5.02 -19.72
CA LEU A 65 9.09 -4.49 -21.07
C LEU A 65 9.17 -2.97 -21.12
N ARG A 66 9.21 -2.26 -19.98
CA ARG A 66 9.24 -0.78 -19.96
C ARG A 66 10.38 -0.18 -20.80
N ASP A 67 11.52 -0.86 -20.84
CA ASP A 67 12.69 -0.46 -21.63
C ASP A 67 12.81 -1.22 -22.97
N SER A 68 11.88 -2.15 -23.24
CA SER A 68 11.88 -2.87 -24.50
C SER A 68 11.52 -1.91 -25.63
N ARG A 69 12.28 -1.99 -26.72
CA ARG A 69 11.96 -1.35 -28.01
C ARG A 69 10.51 -1.61 -28.44
N LEU A 70 9.96 -2.79 -28.14
CA LEU A 70 8.57 -3.14 -28.44
C LEU A 70 7.55 -2.31 -27.65
N TYR A 71 7.83 -1.99 -26.38
CA TYR A 71 6.96 -1.13 -25.57
C TYR A 71 7.03 0.32 -26.03
N SER A 72 8.21 0.80 -26.46
CA SER A 72 8.36 2.13 -27.06
C SER A 72 7.60 2.25 -28.38
N ILE A 73 7.67 1.23 -29.25
CA ILE A 73 6.89 1.20 -30.51
C ILE A 73 5.39 1.17 -30.21
N TRP A 74 4.93 0.27 -29.33
CA TRP A 74 3.52 0.21 -28.91
C TRP A 74 3.03 1.53 -28.29
N SER A 75 3.84 2.18 -27.45
CA SER A 75 3.54 3.47 -26.83
C SER A 75 3.39 4.60 -27.86
N CYS A 76 4.22 4.60 -28.90
CA CYS A 76 4.09 5.55 -30.01
C CYS A 76 2.80 5.32 -30.81
N ILE A 77 2.46 4.07 -31.14
CA ILE A 77 1.24 3.73 -31.87
C ILE A 77 -0.02 4.15 -31.08
N LYS A 78 -0.02 3.94 -29.76
CA LYS A 78 -1.16 4.28 -28.88
C LYS A 78 -1.39 5.80 -28.73
N LYS A 79 -0.38 6.65 -28.95
CA LYS A 79 -0.49 8.11 -28.82
C LYS A 79 -1.14 8.80 -30.02
N GLN A 80 -1.33 8.09 -31.13
CA GLN A 80 -1.82 8.64 -32.39
C GLN A 80 -3.28 8.27 -32.69
N MET A 81 -3.97 7.72 -31.67
CA MET A 81 -5.41 7.48 -31.62
C MET A 81 -6.06 8.42 -30.61
#